data_AF-A0A959NG99-F1
#
_entry.id   AF-A0A959NG99-F1
#
_cell.length_a   1.000
_cell.length_b   1.000
_cell.length_c   1.000
_cell.angle_alpha   90.00
_cell.angle_beta   90.00
_cell.angle_gamma   90.00
#
_symmetry.space_group_name_H-M   'P 1'
#
loop_
_entity.id
_entity.type
_entity.pdbx_description
1 polymer ?
#
loop_
_entity_poly.entity_id
_entity_poly.type
_entity_poly.pdbx_seq_one_letter_code
_entity_poly.pdbx_strand_id
1 'polypeptide(L)'
;MFLALLCQAVTATAQTDSSFQQKIPTDTITDKITIGNIDIAGNKKTKDVIILREIPFKTGDQFPMKVLLEKFADGKKQLLNTRLFNAVIVAADHFEGQVVHVKIIVRERWYFFPVPYFSFVDRNLNQWLVEHHASLKRVNYGAKLYYNNTTGRNDNLKLKVTNGYTKQLSL
;
A
#
# COMPACT_ATOMS: atom_id res chain seq x y z
N MET A 1 43.14 -65.78 -60.13
CA MET A 1 41.72 -65.42 -60.03
C MET A 1 41.48 -64.79 -58.66
N PHE A 2 41.84 -63.50 -58.56
CA PHE A 2 41.57 -62.62 -57.41
C PHE A 2 40.78 -61.46 -58.00
N LEU A 3 39.56 -61.20 -57.52
CA LEU A 3 38.77 -60.05 -57.91
C LEU A 3 38.49 -59.22 -56.67
N ALA A 4 39.08 -58.02 -56.66
CA ALA A 4 38.80 -56.96 -55.72
C ALA A 4 37.45 -56.32 -56.03
N LEU A 5 36.67 -55.94 -55.02
CA LEU A 5 35.74 -54.83 -55.14
C LEU A 5 35.72 -54.02 -53.84
N LEU A 6 36.14 -52.76 -53.99
CA LEU A 6 36.11 -51.70 -52.99
C LEU A 6 34.69 -51.45 -52.48
N CYS A 7 34.54 -51.25 -51.18
CA CYS A 7 33.41 -50.51 -50.60
C CYS A 7 34.00 -49.33 -49.81
N GLN A 8 33.78 -48.13 -50.33
CA GLN A 8 34.26 -46.88 -49.74
C GLN A 8 33.37 -46.53 -48.52
N ALA A 9 33.96 -46.50 -47.33
CA ALA A 9 33.30 -45.93 -46.16
C ALA A 9 33.49 -44.41 -46.16
N VAL A 10 32.37 -43.70 -46.32
CA VAL A 10 32.30 -42.24 -46.26
C VAL A 10 32.63 -41.77 -44.85
N THR A 11 33.63 -40.89 -44.75
CA THR A 11 34.02 -40.16 -43.55
C THR A 11 32.99 -39.09 -43.19
N ALA A 12 32.43 -39.15 -41.99
CA ALA A 12 31.71 -38.04 -41.38
C ALA A 12 32.51 -37.53 -40.18
N THR A 13 33.41 -36.58 -40.41
CA THR A 13 34.05 -35.81 -39.35
C THR A 13 33.08 -34.73 -38.90
N ALA A 14 32.60 -34.81 -37.66
CA ALA A 14 31.84 -33.74 -37.02
C ALA A 14 32.77 -32.52 -36.83
N GLN A 15 32.57 -31.48 -37.64
CA GLN A 15 33.16 -30.17 -37.41
C GLN A 15 32.21 -29.41 -36.47
N THR A 16 32.65 -29.22 -35.23
CA THR A 16 32.10 -28.25 -34.28
C THR A 16 32.37 -26.85 -34.84
N ASP A 17 31.38 -26.31 -35.53
CA ASP A 17 31.36 -24.89 -35.88
C ASP A 17 31.25 -24.05 -34.60
N SER A 18 32.31 -23.28 -34.40
CA SER A 18 32.43 -22.28 -33.35
C SER A 18 31.41 -21.18 -33.61
N SER A 19 30.31 -21.18 -32.89
CA SER A 19 29.37 -20.06 -32.91
C SER A 19 30.01 -18.85 -32.22
N PHE A 20 30.12 -17.77 -33.00
CA PHE A 20 30.54 -16.44 -32.57
C PHE A 20 29.78 -16.00 -31.31
N GLN A 21 30.48 -15.96 -30.17
CA GLN A 21 30.04 -15.16 -29.02
C GLN A 21 30.40 -13.70 -29.31
N GLN A 22 29.50 -12.97 -29.97
CA GLN A 22 29.52 -11.51 -29.93
C GLN A 22 29.20 -11.10 -28.47
N LYS A 23 30.24 -10.84 -27.70
CA LYS A 23 30.14 -10.18 -26.39
C LYS A 23 29.64 -8.76 -26.64
N ILE A 24 28.32 -8.58 -26.56
CA ILE A 24 27.71 -7.24 -26.52
C ILE A 24 28.32 -6.53 -25.30
N PRO A 25 28.99 -5.39 -25.46
CA PRO A 25 29.49 -4.64 -24.33
C PRO A 25 28.28 -4.12 -23.54
N THR A 26 28.03 -4.71 -22.37
CA THR A 26 27.11 -4.19 -21.36
C THR A 26 27.71 -2.94 -20.73
N ASP A 27 27.84 -1.87 -21.50
CA ASP A 27 27.90 -0.52 -20.95
C ASP A 27 26.47 0.02 -20.88
N THR A 28 25.70 -0.52 -19.94
CA THR A 28 24.39 0.04 -19.60
C THR A 28 24.62 1.32 -18.82
N ILE A 29 24.89 2.42 -19.53
CA ILE A 29 24.63 3.77 -19.00
C ILE A 29 23.13 3.78 -18.70
N THR A 30 22.78 3.48 -17.46
CA THR A 30 21.41 3.43 -17.03
C THR A 30 21.00 4.87 -16.81
N ASP A 31 20.46 5.52 -17.84
CA ASP A 31 19.96 6.89 -17.72
C ASP A 31 19.03 6.97 -16.51
N LYS A 32 19.51 7.71 -15.50
CA LYS A 32 18.78 7.91 -14.26
C LYS A 32 17.85 9.09 -14.44
N ILE A 33 16.64 8.95 -13.94
CA ILE A 33 15.65 10.01 -13.91
C ILE A 33 15.65 10.58 -12.50
N THR A 34 15.71 11.90 -12.41
CA THR A 34 15.68 12.66 -11.16
C THR A 34 14.23 13.01 -10.81
N ILE A 35 13.80 12.79 -9.57
CA ILE A 35 12.51 13.25 -9.07
C ILE A 35 12.55 14.78 -8.94
N GLY A 36 11.65 15.47 -9.62
CA GLY A 36 11.41 16.90 -9.49
C GLY A 36 10.46 17.22 -8.34
N ASN A 37 9.53 18.15 -8.58
CA ASN A 37 8.51 18.51 -7.62
C ASN A 37 7.50 17.36 -7.45
N ILE A 38 6.95 17.27 -6.23
CA ILE A 38 5.92 16.31 -5.87
C ILE A 38 4.67 17.10 -5.50
N ASP A 39 3.68 17.13 -6.41
CA ASP A 39 2.42 17.81 -6.21
C ASP A 39 1.39 16.88 -5.58
N ILE A 40 0.78 17.30 -4.48
CA ILE A 40 -0.21 16.51 -3.74
C ILE A 40 -1.58 17.16 -3.88
N ALA A 41 -2.60 16.34 -4.15
CA ALA A 41 -3.97 16.81 -4.28
C ALA A 41 -4.99 15.86 -3.62
N GLY A 42 -6.09 16.43 -3.13
CA GLY A 42 -7.24 15.70 -2.59
C GLY A 42 -7.19 15.38 -1.09
N ASN A 43 -6.10 15.74 -0.40
CA ASN A 43 -6.03 15.77 1.05
C ASN A 43 -6.67 17.06 1.60
N LYS A 44 -7.71 16.92 2.41
CA LYS A 44 -8.41 18.07 3.04
C LYS A 44 -7.94 18.26 4.47
N LYS A 45 -7.80 17.16 5.22
CA LYS A 45 -7.41 17.18 6.63
C LYS A 45 -5.97 16.74 6.85
N THR A 46 -5.52 15.73 6.10
CA THR A 46 -4.18 15.17 6.22
C THR A 46 -3.16 16.15 5.69
N LYS A 47 -2.11 16.40 6.45
CA LYS A 47 -1.03 17.31 6.02
C LYS A 47 -0.14 16.64 4.99
N ASP A 48 0.35 17.41 4.04
CA ASP A 48 1.27 16.97 2.98
C ASP A 48 2.50 16.24 3.56
N VAL A 49 3.04 16.75 4.67
CA VAL A 49 4.17 16.14 5.39
C VAL A 49 3.92 14.68 5.77
N ILE A 50 2.67 14.30 6.06
CA ILE A 50 2.33 12.91 6.34
C ILE A 50 2.41 12.08 5.06
N ILE A 51 1.90 12.58 3.94
CA ILE A 51 1.96 11.87 2.66
C ILE A 51 3.43 11.72 2.21
N LEU A 52 4.22 12.79 2.29
CA LEU A 52 5.63 12.81 1.92
C LEU A 52 6.50 11.89 2.79
N ARG A 53 6.13 11.66 4.05
CA ARG A 53 6.84 10.74 4.95
C ARG A 53 6.64 9.27 4.59
N GLU A 54 5.51 8.93 3.98
CA GLU A 54 5.09 7.55 3.71
C GLU A 54 5.46 7.08 2.30
N ILE A 55 5.98 7.95 1.43
CA ILE A 55 6.43 7.55 0.09
C ILE A 55 7.92 7.21 0.09
N PRO A 56 8.36 6.22 -0.72
CA PRO A 56 9.74 5.71 -0.69
C PRO A 56 10.72 6.49 -1.58
N PHE A 57 10.40 7.74 -1.91
CA PHE A 57 11.20 8.64 -2.74
C PHE A 57 10.94 10.09 -2.36
N LYS A 58 11.89 10.97 -2.67
CA LYS A 58 11.85 12.41 -2.38
C LYS A 58 12.34 13.20 -3.59
N THR A 59 12.00 14.49 -3.63
CA THR A 59 12.58 15.43 -4.60
C THR A 59 14.10 15.39 -4.56
N GLY A 60 14.72 15.31 -5.74
CA GLY A 60 16.16 15.17 -5.92
C GLY A 60 16.66 13.73 -5.99
N ASP A 61 15.86 12.72 -5.63
CA ASP A 61 16.28 11.32 -5.74
C ASP A 61 16.41 10.89 -7.21
N GLN A 62 17.34 9.98 -7.48
CA GLN A 62 17.62 9.50 -8.84
C GLN A 62 17.45 7.99 -8.97
N PHE A 63 16.64 7.55 -9.93
CA PHE A 63 16.36 6.14 -10.15
C PHE A 63 16.37 5.78 -11.65
N PRO A 64 16.77 4.55 -12.00
CA PRO A 64 16.40 3.97 -13.30
C PRO A 64 14.88 3.96 -13.47
N MET A 65 14.39 4.17 -14.70
CA MET A 65 12.93 4.21 -14.98
C MET A 65 12.17 3.00 -14.42
N LYS A 66 12.71 1.78 -14.56
CA LYS A 66 12.09 0.56 -14.02
C LYS A 66 11.90 0.63 -12.50
N VAL A 67 12.94 1.03 -11.77
CA VAL A 67 12.91 1.16 -10.31
C VAL A 67 11.96 2.27 -9.87
N LEU A 68 11.90 3.37 -10.63
CA LEU A 68 10.98 4.47 -10.36
C LEU A 68 9.51 4.01 -10.39
N LEU A 69 9.13 3.21 -11.40
CA LEU A 69 7.77 2.67 -11.49
C LEU A 69 7.43 1.74 -10.32
N GLU A 70 8.39 0.92 -9.88
CA GLU A 70 8.25 0.09 -8.67
C GLU A 70 8.05 0.97 -7.43
N LYS A 71 8.82 2.06 -7.29
CA LYS A 71 8.68 3.03 -6.19
C LYS A 71 7.33 3.73 -6.17
N PHE A 72 6.73 4.03 -7.32
CA PHE A 72 5.37 4.57 -7.38
C PHE A 72 4.32 3.57 -6.89
N ALA A 73 4.45 2.30 -7.28
CA ALA A 73 3.58 1.24 -6.80
C ALA A 73 3.72 1.04 -5.28
N ASP A 74 4.96 1.06 -4.77
CA ASP A 74 5.24 0.98 -3.33
C ASP A 74 4.68 2.18 -2.57
N GLY A 75 4.84 3.40 -3.09
CA GLY A 75 4.29 4.62 -2.49
C GLY A 75 2.77 4.56 -2.39
N LYS A 76 2.08 4.11 -3.46
CA LYS A 76 0.63 3.88 -3.43
C LYS A 76 0.25 2.88 -2.33
N LYS A 77 0.97 1.77 -2.22
CA LYS A 77 0.72 0.73 -1.20
C LYS A 77 0.94 1.27 0.23
N GLN A 78 2.04 1.98 0.47
CA GLN A 78 2.36 2.56 1.78
C GLN A 78 1.28 3.57 2.20
N LEU A 79 0.88 4.46 1.30
CA LEU A 79 -0.20 5.42 1.57
C LEU A 79 -1.54 4.72 1.88
N LEU A 80 -1.90 3.65 1.18
CA LEU A 80 -3.11 2.88 1.50
C LEU A 80 -3.02 2.16 2.86
N ASN A 81 -1.83 1.72 3.26
CA ASN A 81 -1.60 1.06 4.54
C ASN A 81 -1.74 2.00 5.74
N THR A 82 -1.60 3.32 5.56
CA THR A 82 -1.88 4.31 6.61
C THR A 82 -3.34 4.28 7.09
N ARG A 83 -4.25 3.70 6.28
CA ARG A 83 -5.72 3.74 6.48
C ARG A 83 -6.32 5.15 6.50
N LEU A 84 -5.57 6.17 6.06
CA LEU A 84 -6.05 7.54 5.92
C LEU A 84 -6.78 7.79 4.60
N PHE A 85 -6.50 6.97 3.59
CA PHE A 85 -7.02 7.14 2.22
C PHE A 85 -7.78 5.90 1.75
N ASN A 86 -8.91 6.13 1.08
CA ASN A 86 -9.69 5.08 0.40
C ASN A 86 -9.14 4.80 -1.00
N ALA A 87 -8.60 5.82 -1.65
CA ALA A 87 -7.98 5.72 -2.97
C ALA A 87 -6.73 6.59 -3.04
N VAL A 88 -5.72 6.10 -3.77
CA VAL A 88 -4.43 6.78 -3.98
C VAL A 88 -3.98 6.51 -5.41
N ILE A 89 -3.53 7.58 -6.08
CA ILE A 89 -2.89 7.56 -7.39
C ILE A 89 -1.52 8.23 -7.23
N VAL A 90 -0.47 7.55 -7.67
CA VAL A 90 0.90 8.09 -7.75
C VAL A 90 1.34 7.94 -9.20
N ALA A 91 1.60 9.06 -9.88
CA ALA A 91 1.90 9.06 -11.30
C ALA A 91 2.92 10.15 -11.66
N ALA A 92 3.63 9.96 -12.76
CA ALA A 92 4.38 11.04 -13.40
C ALA A 92 3.39 12.05 -13.99
N ASP A 93 3.61 13.34 -13.75
CA ASP A 93 2.80 14.43 -14.29
C ASP A 93 3.36 14.91 -15.63
N HIS A 94 4.61 15.36 -15.63
CA HIS A 94 5.34 15.77 -16.81
C HIS A 94 6.85 15.59 -16.63
N PHE A 95 7.60 15.63 -17.73
CA PHE A 95 9.05 15.48 -17.75
C PHE A 95 9.71 16.77 -18.26
N GLU A 96 10.81 17.15 -17.62
CA GLU A 96 11.70 18.24 -18.01
C GLU A 96 13.11 17.66 -18.21
N GLY A 97 13.40 17.19 -19.43
CA GLY A 97 14.63 16.44 -19.72
C GLY A 97 14.68 15.13 -18.93
N GLN A 98 15.70 14.97 -18.06
CA GLN A 98 15.84 13.82 -17.16
C GLN A 98 15.18 14.03 -15.79
N VAL A 99 14.39 15.10 -15.61
CA VAL A 99 13.64 15.37 -14.38
C VAL A 99 12.18 14.97 -14.59
N VAL A 100 11.60 14.22 -13.65
CA VAL A 100 10.18 13.84 -13.65
C VAL A 100 9.47 14.51 -12.48
N HIS A 101 8.44 15.29 -12.78
CA HIS A 101 7.55 15.83 -11.75
C HIS A 101 6.46 14.80 -11.45
N VAL A 102 6.13 14.64 -10.17
CA VAL A 102 5.25 13.57 -9.69
C VAL A 102 3.97 14.17 -9.13
N LYS A 103 2.82 13.60 -9.49
CA LYS A 103 1.52 13.96 -8.93
C LYS A 103 0.96 12.83 -8.08
N ILE A 104 0.58 13.16 -6.85
CA ILE A 104 -0.05 12.26 -5.90
C ILE A 104 -1.48 12.74 -5.65
N ILE A 105 -2.46 11.97 -6.10
CA ILE A 105 -3.88 12.27 -5.86
C ILE A 105 -4.41 11.28 -4.83
N VAL A 106 -4.99 11.80 -3.75
CA VAL A 106 -5.57 10.98 -2.67
C VAL A 106 -7.04 11.28 -2.47
N ARG A 107 -7.78 10.28 -1.99
CA ARG A 107 -9.15 10.44 -1.47
C ARG A 107 -9.18 9.99 -0.02
N GLU A 108 -9.35 10.95 0.88
CA GLU A 108 -9.41 10.70 2.32
C GLU A 108 -10.59 9.81 2.72
N ARG A 109 -10.40 9.02 3.78
CA ARG A 109 -11.49 8.26 4.42
C ARG A 109 -12.31 9.18 5.32
N TRP A 110 -13.50 8.72 5.66
CA TRP A 110 -14.26 9.30 6.76
C TRP A 110 -13.50 9.11 8.08
N TYR A 111 -13.46 10.14 8.93
CA TYR A 111 -12.63 10.17 10.13
C TYR A 111 -13.38 9.87 11.43
N PHE A 112 -14.71 9.99 11.46
CA PHE A 112 -15.50 9.95 12.69
C PHE A 112 -16.50 8.80 12.69
N PHE A 113 -16.26 7.74 13.45
CA PHE A 113 -17.13 6.57 13.51
C PHE A 113 -17.78 6.45 14.89
N PRO A 114 -19.08 6.82 15.02
CA PRO A 114 -19.84 6.52 16.21
C PRO A 114 -20.31 5.06 16.18
N VAL A 115 -19.99 4.31 17.22
CA VAL A 115 -20.42 2.91 17.39
C VAL A 115 -21.30 2.83 18.64
N PRO A 116 -22.61 2.52 18.50
CA PRO A 116 -23.46 2.32 19.67
C PRO A 116 -22.96 1.11 20.47
N TYR A 117 -23.08 1.20 21.78
CA TYR A 117 -22.73 0.14 22.71
C TYR A 117 -23.95 -0.23 23.55
N PHE A 118 -24.27 -1.50 23.59
CA PHE A 118 -25.33 -2.05 24.44
C PHE A 118 -24.87 -3.40 24.99
N SER A 119 -25.04 -3.60 26.29
CA SER A 119 -24.79 -4.88 26.94
C SER A 119 -25.76 -5.09 28.10
N PHE A 120 -26.33 -6.28 28.22
CA PHE A 120 -27.03 -6.70 29.44
C PHE A 120 -26.01 -7.15 30.48
N VAL A 121 -26.32 -6.91 31.75
CA VAL A 121 -25.45 -7.26 32.89
C VAL A 121 -25.48 -8.76 33.19
N ASP A 122 -26.57 -9.41 32.79
CA ASP A 122 -26.85 -10.81 33.05
C ASP A 122 -25.98 -11.75 32.19
N ARG A 123 -25.79 -12.98 32.66
CA ARG A 123 -24.91 -13.97 32.00
C ARG A 123 -25.43 -14.41 30.64
N ASN A 124 -26.74 -14.33 30.42
CA ASN A 124 -27.41 -14.78 29.21
C ASN A 124 -28.57 -13.83 28.86
N LEU A 125 -28.86 -13.71 27.56
CA LEU A 125 -29.98 -12.93 27.04
C LEU A 125 -31.32 -13.45 27.57
N ASN A 126 -31.51 -14.77 27.67
CA ASN A 126 -32.76 -15.36 28.16
C ASN A 126 -33.07 -14.93 29.60
N GLN A 127 -32.05 -14.85 30.45
CA GLN A 127 -32.22 -14.40 31.83
C GLN A 127 -32.68 -12.94 31.88
N TRP A 128 -32.04 -12.06 31.10
CA TRP A 128 -32.45 -10.66 31.05
C TRP A 128 -33.85 -10.47 30.46
N LEU A 129 -34.17 -11.18 29.37
CA LEU A 129 -35.41 -10.98 28.62
C LEU A 129 -36.62 -11.63 29.31
N VAL A 130 -36.48 -12.87 29.80
CA VAL A 130 -37.59 -13.67 30.34
C VAL A 130 -37.70 -13.49 31.86
N GLU A 131 -36.63 -13.75 32.62
CA GLU A 131 -36.67 -13.71 34.09
C GLU A 131 -36.74 -12.27 34.62
N HIS A 132 -36.08 -11.33 33.93
CA HIS A 132 -36.03 -9.92 34.32
C HIS A 132 -36.90 -9.01 33.44
N HIS A 133 -37.77 -9.59 32.60
CA HIS A 133 -38.74 -8.86 31.77
C HIS A 133 -38.14 -7.66 31.00
N ALA A 134 -36.96 -7.85 30.40
CA ALA A 134 -36.24 -6.81 29.66
C ALA A 134 -35.93 -5.55 30.50
N SER A 135 -35.66 -5.71 31.80
CA SER A 135 -35.46 -4.58 32.70
C SER A 135 -34.29 -3.68 32.26
N LEU A 136 -34.63 -2.43 31.93
CA LEU A 136 -33.67 -1.38 31.57
C LEU A 136 -32.75 -0.97 32.73
N LYS A 137 -33.03 -1.41 33.95
CA LYS A 137 -32.13 -1.21 35.11
C LYS A 137 -30.90 -2.11 35.06
N ARG A 138 -30.94 -3.21 34.28
CA ARG A 138 -29.89 -4.23 34.19
C ARG A 138 -29.15 -4.20 32.85
N VAL A 139 -29.15 -3.06 32.18
CA VAL A 139 -28.44 -2.87 30.92
C VAL A 139 -27.43 -1.74 31.05
N ASN A 140 -26.33 -1.89 30.34
CA ASN A 140 -25.40 -0.83 30.03
C ASN A 140 -25.65 -0.39 28.60
N TYR A 141 -25.65 0.91 28.38
CA TYR A 141 -25.78 1.49 27.06
C TYR A 141 -24.81 2.66 26.93
N GLY A 142 -24.45 3.00 25.71
CA GLY A 142 -23.49 4.06 25.48
C GLY A 142 -23.02 4.14 24.04
N ALA A 143 -21.90 4.81 23.84
CA ALA A 143 -21.26 4.95 22.54
C ALA A 143 -19.74 4.86 22.66
N LYS A 144 -19.13 4.26 21.64
CA LYS A 144 -17.69 4.36 21.36
C LYS A 144 -17.53 5.27 20.16
N LEU A 145 -16.87 6.40 20.32
CA LEU A 145 -16.54 7.31 19.25
C LEU A 145 -15.09 7.08 18.85
N TYR A 146 -14.86 6.81 17.57
CA TYR A 146 -13.53 6.74 17.00
C TYR A 146 -13.33 7.97 16.13
N TYR A 147 -12.37 8.82 16.47
CA TYR A 147 -11.97 9.94 15.63
C TYR A 147 -10.53 9.73 15.17
N ASN A 148 -10.38 9.26 13.94
CA ASN A 148 -9.08 9.03 13.32
C ASN A 148 -8.54 10.32 12.71
N ASN A 149 -7.22 10.47 12.69
CA ASN A 149 -6.50 11.63 12.16
C ASN A 149 -6.99 12.97 12.75
N THR A 150 -7.08 13.10 14.07
CA THR A 150 -7.68 14.28 14.74
C THR A 150 -7.01 15.59 14.34
N THR A 151 -5.68 15.66 14.31
CA THR A 151 -4.88 16.86 14.00
C THR A 151 -4.37 16.88 12.55
N GLY A 152 -4.72 15.89 11.74
CA GLY A 152 -4.20 15.74 10.38
C GLY A 152 -2.80 15.11 10.33
N ARG A 153 -2.33 14.51 11.45
CA ARG A 153 -0.98 13.96 11.60
C ARG A 153 -0.96 12.42 11.80
N ASN A 154 -2.01 11.73 11.35
CA ASN A 154 -2.23 10.30 11.56
C ASN A 154 -2.36 9.91 13.06
N ASP A 155 -3.06 10.74 13.83
CA ASP A 155 -3.31 10.60 15.26
C ASP A 155 -4.75 10.14 15.53
N ASN A 156 -4.95 9.21 16.47
CA ASN A 156 -6.28 8.63 16.73
C ASN A 156 -6.76 8.99 18.13
N LEU A 157 -8.00 9.47 18.21
CA LEU A 157 -8.72 9.69 19.45
C LEU A 157 -9.86 8.67 19.57
N LYS A 158 -9.98 8.06 20.75
CA LYS A 158 -11.07 7.15 21.07
C LYS A 158 -11.78 7.73 22.29
N LEU A 159 -13.10 7.67 22.30
CA LEU A 159 -13.88 8.05 23.47
C LEU A 159 -14.93 6.98 23.69
N LYS A 160 -14.97 6.41 24.89
CA LYS A 160 -16.01 5.47 25.31
C LYS A 160 -16.81 6.10 26.43
N VAL A 161 -18.09 6.28 26.18
CA VAL A 161 -19.07 6.70 27.18
C VAL A 161 -20.03 5.56 27.40
N THR A 162 -20.17 5.11 28.64
CA THR A 162 -21.10 4.04 29.04
C THR A 162 -21.88 4.48 30.26
N ASN A 163 -23.18 4.25 30.22
CA ASN A 163 -24.15 4.55 31.26
C ASN A 163 -25.08 3.35 31.48
N GLY A 164 -25.99 3.45 32.44
CA GLY A 164 -26.90 2.35 32.81
C GLY A 164 -26.52 1.76 34.15
N TYR A 165 -26.47 0.42 34.24
CA TYR A 165 -26.10 -0.28 35.48
C TYR A 165 -24.67 0.08 35.93
N THR A 166 -23.73 0.15 34.99
CA THR A 166 -22.36 0.60 35.21
C THR A 166 -22.13 1.91 34.46
N LYS A 167 -21.58 2.91 35.17
CA LYS A 167 -21.16 4.19 34.58
C LYS A 167 -19.66 4.18 34.37
N GLN A 168 -19.23 4.45 33.14
CA GLN A 168 -17.82 4.49 32.79
C GLN A 168 -17.56 5.54 31.72
N LEU A 169 -16.51 6.34 31.93
CA LEU A 169 -15.93 7.24 30.94
C LEU A 169 -14.48 6.82 30.72
N SER A 170 -14.07 6.67 29.46
CA SER A 170 -12.69 6.35 29.08
C SER A 170 -12.30 7.09 27.81
N LEU A 171 -11.07 7.60 27.78
CA LEU A 171 -10.42 8.24 26.62
C LEU A 171 -9.29 7.33 26.12
#